data_AF-A0A150MP65-F1
#
_entry.id   AF-A0A150MP65-F1
#
_cell.length_a   1.000
_cell.length_b   1.000
_cell.length_c   1.000
_cell.angle_alpha   90.00
_cell.angle_beta   90.00
_cell.angle_gamma   90.00
#
_symmetry.space_group_name_H-M   'P 1'
#
loop_
_entity.id
_entity.type
_entity.pdbx_description
1 polymer ?
#
loop_
_entity_poly.entity_id
_entity_poly.type
_entity_poly.pdbx_seq_one_letter_code
_entity_poly.pdbx_strand_id
1 'polypeptide(L)' 'MMKILKLTENELVTIKVALYSHMQHIRKDIEQAKREGKDTSFQEQALQDAQQAFEALNFAQ' A
#
# COMPACT_ATOMS: atom_id res chain seq x y z
N MET A 1 7.48 24.57 -1.05
CA MET A 1 6.25 24.60 -0.23
C MET A 1 5.47 23.34 -0.54
N MET A 2 5.27 22.42 0.42
CA MET A 2 4.47 21.21 0.21
C MET A 2 3.01 21.63 0.03
N LYS A 3 2.42 21.32 -1.13
CA LYS A 3 1.04 21.71 -1.44
C LYS A 3 0.10 20.67 -0.83
N ILE A 4 -0.67 21.06 0.18
CA ILE A 4 -1.69 20.20 0.77
C ILE A 4 -2.91 20.24 -0.14
N LEU A 5 -3.19 19.11 -0.81
CA LEU A 5 -4.40 18.91 -1.60
C LEU A 5 -5.43 18.20 -0.73
N LYS A 6 -6.62 18.81 -0.58
CA LYS A 6 -7.78 18.11 -0.02
C LYS A 6 -8.37 17.23 -1.11
N LEU A 7 -8.40 15.93 -0.86
CA LEU A 7 -9.07 14.97 -1.73
C LEU A 7 -10.58 15.01 -1.46
N THR A 8 -11.37 14.85 -2.51
CA THR A 8 -12.79 14.50 -2.35
C THR A 8 -12.92 13.08 -1.77
N GLU A 9 -14.08 12.76 -1.19
CA GLU A 9 -14.35 11.41 -0.67
C GLU A 9 -14.15 10.34 -1.74
N ASN A 10 -14.60 10.59 -2.98
CA ASN A 10 -14.44 9.66 -4.10
C ASN A 10 -12.96 9.45 -4.49
N GLU A 11 -12.16 10.52 -4.51
CA GLU A 11 -10.72 10.41 -4.79
C GLU A 11 -10.00 9.65 -3.67
N LEU A 12 -10.36 9.91 -2.41
CA LEU A 12 -9.83 9.21 -1.25
C LEU A 12 -10.16 7.71 -1.30
N VAL A 13 -11.41 7.36 -1.59
CA VAL A 13 -11.85 5.96 -1.76
C VAL A 13 -11.10 5.30 -2.92
N THR A 14 -10.96 5.99 -4.05
CA THR A 14 -10.23 5.47 -5.22
C THR A 14 -8.79 5.13 -4.87
N ILE A 15 -8.08 6.01 -4.15
CA ILE A 15 -6.70 5.77 -3.72
C ILE A 15 -6.63 4.61 -2.73
N LYS A 16 -7.55 4.52 -1.77
CA LYS A 16 -7.63 3.40 -0.81
C LYS A 16 -7.81 2.06 -1.53
N VAL A 17 -8.71 1.99 -2.51
CA VAL A 17 -8.95 0.76 -3.29
C VAL A 17 -7.70 0.36 -4.09
N ALA A 18 -7.07 1.32 -4.78
CA ALA A 18 -5.84 1.06 -5.53
C ALA A 18 -4.72 0.55 -4.62
N LEU A 19 -4.52 1.19 -3.47
CA LEU A 19 -3.49 0.81 -2.49
C LEU A 19 -3.78 -0.56 -1.88
N TYR A 20 -5.04 -0.86 -1.55
CA TYR A 20 -5.45 -2.17 -1.07
C TYR A 20 -5.16 -3.27 -2.09
N SER A 21 -5.51 -3.05 -3.36
CA SER A 21 -5.21 -3.98 -4.45
C SER A 21 -3.70 -4.20 -4.58
N HIS A 22 -2.90 -3.14 -4.53
CA HIS A 22 -1.44 -3.24 -4.58
C HIS A 22 -0.87 -4.08 -3.44
N MET A 23 -1.35 -3.91 -2.21
CA MET A 23 -0.96 -4.75 -1.08
C MET A 23 -1.27 -6.23 -1.30
N GLN A 24 -2.39 -6.56 -1.94
CA GLN A 24 -2.72 -7.96 -2.27
C GLN A 24 -1.75 -8.55 -3.31
N HIS A 25 -1.30 -7.75 -4.27
CA HIS A 25 -0.29 -8.18 -5.23
C HIS A 25 1.05 -8.46 -4.54
N ILE A 26 1.53 -7.51 -3.71
CA ILE A 26 2.79 -7.69 -2.97
C ILE A 26 2.75 -8.94 -2.08
N ARG A 27 1.62 -9.20 -1.40
CA ARG A 27 1.45 -10.42 -0.57
C ARG A 27 1.62 -11.69 -1.40
N LYS A 28 1.01 -11.76 -2.57
CA LYS A 28 1.15 -12.92 -3.48
C LYS A 28 2.59 -13.09 -3.95
N ASP A 29 3.26 -12.00 -4.29
CA ASP A 29 4.66 -12.02 -4.76
C ASP A 29 5.59 -12.50 -3.64
N ILE A 30 5.38 -12.05 -2.39
CA ILE A 30 6.12 -12.53 -1.22
C ILE A 30 5.89 -14.03 -1.01
N GLU A 31 4.64 -14.49 -1.05
CA GLU A 31 4.32 -15.91 -0.88
C GLU A 31 5.01 -16.78 -1.94
N GLN A 32 5.01 -16.34 -3.20
CA GLN A 32 5.71 -17.04 -4.27
C GLN A 32 7.23 -17.03 -4.05
N ALA A 33 7.82 -15.86 -3.78
CA ALA A 33 9.26 -15.73 -3.57
C ALA A 33 9.77 -16.57 -2.38
N LYS A 34 8.99 -16.66 -1.29
CA LYS A 34 9.29 -17.53 -0.14
C LYS A 34 9.32 -19.01 -0.52
N ARG A 35 8.38 -19.46 -1.36
CA ARG A 35 8.38 -20.86 -1.87
C ARG A 35 9.59 -21.16 -2.75
N GLU A 36 10.10 -20.15 -3.45
CA GLU A 36 11.28 -20.25 -4.30
C GLU A 36 12.61 -20.06 -3.52
N GLY A 37 12.54 -19.84 -2.19
CA GLY A 37 13.72 -19.62 -1.35
C GLY A 37 14.42 -18.28 -1.61
N LYS A 38 13.72 -17.31 -2.18
CA LYS A 38 14.24 -15.96 -2.46
C LYS A 38 14.10 -15.05 -1.24
N ASP A 39 14.99 -14.06 -1.15
CA ASP A 39 14.84 -12.97 -0.19
C ASP A 39 13.62 -12.11 -0.54
N THR A 40 12.82 -11.78 0.48
CA THR A 40 11.60 -10.97 0.36
C THR A 40 11.65 -9.68 1.17
N SER A 41 12.81 -9.35 1.77
CA SER A 41 12.98 -8.20 2.64
C SER A 41 12.47 -6.88 2.03
N PHE A 42 12.77 -6.65 0.75
CA PHE A 42 12.32 -5.45 0.03
C PHE A 42 10.80 -5.39 -0.14
N GLN A 43 10.16 -6.50 -0.53
CA GLN A 43 8.72 -6.59 -0.71
C GLN A 43 7.98 -6.47 0.62
N GLU A 44 8.55 -7.04 1.69
CA GLU A 44 8.00 -6.90 3.05
C GLU A 44 8.03 -5.45 3.53
N GLN A 45 9.12 -4.72 3.26
CA GLN A 45 9.19 -3.29 3.54
C GLN A 45 8.15 -2.51 2.71
N ALA A 46 8.05 -2.78 1.41
CA ALA A 46 7.07 -2.12 0.54
C ALA A 46 5.62 -2.39 1.00
N LEU A 47 5.33 -3.60 1.49
CA LEU A 47 4.03 -3.95 2.05
C LEU A 47 3.75 -3.17 3.34
N GLN A 48 4.76 -2.99 4.20
CA GLN A 48 4.64 -2.22 5.43
C GLN A 48 4.38 -0.73 5.13
N ASP A 49 5.13 -0.15 4.19
CA ASP A 49 4.96 1.24 3.77
C ASP A 49 3.56 1.48 3.17
N ALA A 50 3.06 0.53 2.37
CA ALA A 50 1.71 0.58 1.81
C ALA A 50 0.61 0.48 2.90
N GLN A 51 0.82 -0.33 3.95
CA GLN A 51 -0.09 -0.41 5.09
C GLN A 51 -0.15 0.91 5.87
N GLN A 52 1.01 1.51 6.14
CA GLN A 52 1.09 2.81 6.82
C GLN A 52 0.42 3.91 6.01
N ALA A 53 0.62 3.93 4.69
CA ALA A 53 -0.06 4.87 3.81
C ALA A 53 -1.58 4.67 3.82
N PHE A 54 -2.06 3.42 3.84
CA PHE A 54 -3.49 3.12 3.90
C PHE A 54 -4.12 3.60 5.22
N GLU A 55 -3.43 3.37 6.34
CA GLU A 55 -3.84 3.87 7.66
C GLU A 55 -3.87 5.40 7.69
N ALA A 56 -2.84 6.08 7.18
CA ALA A 56 -2.82 7.54 7.10
C ALA A 56 -4.01 8.10 6.30
N LEU A 57 -4.39 7.44 5.21
CA LEU A 57 -5.57 7.80 4.42
C LEU A 57 -6.90 7.57 5.18
N ASN A 58 -6.93 6.74 6.22
CA ASN A 58 -8.12 6.59 7.08
C ASN A 58 -8.31 7.77 8.03
N PHE A 59 -7.24 8.48 8.37
CA PHE A 59 -7.29 9.67 9.22
C PHE A 59 -7.33 10.99 8.41
N ALA A 60 -7.16 10.92 7.09
CA ALA A 60 -7.36 12.04 6.19
C ALA A 60 -8.87 12.31 6.00
N GLN A 61 -9.48 12.97 6.98
CA GLN A 61 -10.82 13.55 6.93
C GLN A 61 -10.74 15.09 6.83
#